data_AF-A0A454TM90-F1
#
_entry.id   AF-A0A454TM90-F1
#
_cell.length_a   1.000
_cell.length_b   1.000
_cell.length_c   1.000
_cell.angle_alpha   90.00
_cell.angle_beta   90.00
_cell.angle_gamma   90.00
#
_symmetry.space_group_name_H-M   'P 1'
#
loop_
_entity.id
_entity.type
_entity.pdbx_description
1 polymer ?
#
loop_
_entity_poly.entity_id
_entity_poly.type
_entity_poly.pdbx_seq_one_letter_code
_entity_poly.pdbx_strand_id
1 'polypeptide(L)' 'MSQTYGSQFFGPMYDVVGWLAAVGVFIYFGLGAQGMTAVQRARVPRWLFNKPICFAMAALSAAYAVGKFAHWF' A
#
# COMPACT_ATOMS: atom_id res chain seq x y z
N MET A 1 11.15 11.18 -17.88
CA MET A 1 10.65 10.22 -16.87
C MET A 1 11.80 9.98 -15.90
N SER A 2 11.78 10.58 -14.70
CA SER A 2 12.84 10.39 -13.71
C SER A 2 12.61 9.07 -12.98
N GLN A 3 13.36 8.02 -13.35
CA GLN A 3 13.47 6.81 -12.55
C GLN A 3 14.01 7.19 -11.16
N THR A 4 13.30 6.80 -10.11
CA THR A 4 13.75 6.99 -8.72
C THR A 4 14.92 6.04 -8.43
N TYR A 5 15.90 6.49 -7.63
CA TYR A 5 17.12 5.74 -7.28
C TYR A 5 16.87 4.29 -6.83
N GLY A 6 15.72 4.02 -6.20
CA GLY A 6 15.33 2.66 -5.78
C GLY A 6 15.05 1.70 -6.93
N SER A 7 14.53 2.18 -8.06
CA SER A 7 14.24 1.37 -9.25
C SER A 7 15.50 0.89 -9.99
N GLN A 8 16.63 1.60 -9.83
CA GLN A 8 17.91 1.21 -10.43
C GLN A 8 18.62 0.09 -9.67
N PHE A 9 18.42 -0.01 -8.36
CA PHE A 9 19.06 -1.04 -7.52
C PHE A 9 18.20 -2.30 -7.35
N PHE A 10 16.88 -2.15 -7.22
CA PHE A 10 15.97 -3.26 -6.94
C PHE A 10 15.21 -3.79 -8.16
N GLY A 11 15.32 -3.11 -9.30
CA GLY A 11 14.66 -3.51 -10.55
C GLY A 11 13.17 -3.85 -10.34
N PRO A 12 12.64 -4.94 -10.93
CA PRO A 12 11.24 -5.32 -10.83
C PRO A 12 10.75 -5.63 -9.41
N MET A 13 11.66 -5.99 -8.50
CA MET A 13 11.32 -6.23 -7.09
C MET A 13 10.93 -4.94 -6.36
N TYR A 14 11.41 -3.76 -6.79
CA TYR A 14 11.02 -2.48 -6.22
C TYR A 14 9.50 -2.26 -6.29
N ASP A 15 8.90 -2.73 -7.37
CA ASP A 15 7.47 -2.61 -7.63
C ASP A 15 6.68 -3.51 -6.67
N VAL A 16 7.11 -4.77 -6.50
CA VAL A 16 6.50 -5.73 -5.56
C VAL A 16 6.60 -5.23 -4.11
N VAL A 17 7.75 -4.69 -3.71
CA VAL A 17 7.95 -4.08 -2.39
C VAL A 17 7.05 -2.86 -2.20
N GLY A 18 6.85 -2.05 -3.24
CA GLY A 18 5.88 -0.94 -3.24
C GLY A 18 4.45 -1.42 -2.97
N TRP A 19 4.02 -2.51 -3.61
CA TRP A 19 2.70 -3.10 -3.36
C TRP A 19 2.58 -3.69 -1.96
N LEU A 20 3.61 -4.36 -1.43
CA LEU A 20 3.63 -4.86 -0.06
C LEU A 20 3.55 -3.73 0.97
N ALA A 21 4.27 -2.62 0.74
CA ALA A 21 4.18 -1.43 1.58
C ALA A 21 2.76 -0.83 1.54
N ALA A 22 2.14 -0.76 0.36
CA ALA A 22 0.75 -0.30 0.21
C ALA A 22 -0.24 -1.19 1.00
N VAL A 23 -0.08 -2.52 0.96
CA VAL A 23 -0.89 -3.45 1.77
C VAL A 23 -0.78 -3.11 3.25
N GLY A 24 0.44 -2.95 3.77
CA GLY A 24 0.66 -2.58 5.17
C GLY A 24 0.00 -1.27 5.55
N VAL A 25 0.09 -0.26 4.68
CA VAL A 25 -0.57 1.05 4.89
C VAL A 25 -2.09 0.90 4.93
N PHE A 26 -2.70 0.21 3.97
CA PHE A 26 -4.15 0.02 3.94
C PHE A 26 -4.66 -0.80 5.14
N ILE A 27 -3.92 -1.82 5.58
CA ILE A 27 -4.27 -2.59 6.79
C ILE A 27 -4.17 -1.70 8.04
N TYR A 28 -3.13 -0.88 8.16
CA TYR A 28 -2.99 0.06 9.28
C TYR A 28 -4.17 1.05 9.35
N PHE A 29 -4.58 1.60 8.21
CA PHE A 29 -5.76 2.46 8.13
C PHE A 29 -7.07 1.69 8.39
N GLY A 30 -7.18 0.44 7.91
CA GLY A 30 -8.32 -0.45 8.16
C GLY A 30 -8.47 -0.87 9.63
N LEU A 31 -7.36 -1.01 10.36
CA LEU A 31 -7.34 -1.23 11.81
C LEU A 31 -7.68 0.02 12.62
N GLY A 32 -7.96 1.14 11.95
CA GLY A 32 -8.43 2.37 12.58
C GLY A 32 -7.32 3.34 12.94
N ALA A 33 -6.11 3.19 12.38
CA ALA A 33 -4.98 4.10 12.54
C ALA A 33 -4.83 4.57 14.00
N GLN A 34 -4.69 3.60 14.91
CA GLN A 34 -4.85 3.79 16.36
C GLN A 34 -3.90 4.83 17.00
N GLY A 35 -2.80 5.18 16.31
CA GLY A 35 -1.85 6.21 16.75
C GLY A 35 -2.06 7.60 16.13
N MET A 36 -3.11 7.80 15.35
CA MET A 36 -3.28 8.99 14.52
C MET A 36 -3.98 10.12 15.28
N THR A 37 -3.31 11.27 15.38
CA THR A 37 -3.87 12.47 16.04
C THR A 37 -5.03 13.06 15.23
N ALA A 38 -5.93 13.81 15.89
CA ALA A 38 -7.08 14.45 15.24
C ALA A 38 -6.68 15.35 14.05
N VAL A 39 -5.52 16.03 14.16
CA VAL A 39 -4.97 16.90 13.10
C VAL A 39 -4.52 16.09 11.88
N GLN A 40 -3.87 14.94 12.10
CA GLN A 40 -3.47 14.05 11.01
C GLN A 40 -4.70 13.40 10.36
N ARG A 41 -5.70 13.03 11.17
CA ARG A 41 -6.97 12.45 10.70
C ARG A 41 -7.72 13.39 9.75
N ALA A 42 -7.67 14.70 10.00
CA ALA A 42 -8.29 15.72 9.14
C ALA A 42 -7.61 15.86 7.76
N ARG A 43 -6.33 15.49 7.63
CA ARG A 43 -5.59 15.52 6.36
C ARG A 43 -5.82 14.27 5.51
N VAL A 44 -6.42 13.23 6.08
CA VAL A 44 -6.67 11.98 5.37
C VAL A 44 -8.07 11.98 4.78
N PRO A 45 -8.21 11.62 3.49
CA PRO A 45 -9.51 11.62 2.82
C PRO A 45 -10.48 10.65 3.49
N ARG A 46 -11.74 11.06 3.60
CA ARG A 46 -12.77 10.35 4.39
C ARG A 46 -12.98 8.90 3.97
N TRP A 47 -12.77 8.59 2.69
CA TRP A 47 -12.87 7.22 2.17
C TRP A 47 -11.88 6.23 2.79
N LEU A 48 -10.74 6.72 3.32
CA LEU A 48 -9.70 5.88 3.92
C LEU A 48 -10.06 5.45 5.36
N PHE A 49 -11.13 6.00 5.92
CA PHE A 49 -11.70 5.53 7.19
C PHE A 49 -12.75 4.43 6.99
N ASN A 50 -13.16 4.16 5.75
CA ASN A 50 -14.03 3.03 5.46
C ASN A 50 -13.20 1.75 5.50
N LYS A 51 -13.23 1.08 6.66
CA LYS A 51 -12.65 -0.25 6.88
C LYS A 51 -12.82 -1.22 5.71
N PRO A 52 -14.04 -1.43 5.14
CA PRO A 52 -14.20 -2.38 4.04
C PRO A 52 -13.44 -1.97 2.77
N ILE A 53 -13.34 -0.67 2.48
CA ILE A 53 -12.58 -0.16 1.32
C ILE A 53 -11.08 -0.36 1.54
N CYS A 54 -10.58 -0.09 2.74
CA CYS A 54 -9.17 -0.34 3.08
C CYS A 54 -8.81 -1.83 2.98
N PHE A 55 -9.64 -2.73 3.48
CA PHE A 55 -9.40 -4.17 3.34
C PHE A 55 -9.51 -4.64 1.87
N ALA A 56 -10.45 -4.10 1.08
CA ALA A 56 -10.55 -4.41 -0.34
C ALA A 56 -9.32 -3.93 -1.12
N MET A 57 -8.84 -2.70 -0.86
CA MET A 57 -7.62 -2.15 -1.46
C MET A 57 -6.37 -2.93 -1.03
N ALA A 58 -6.29 -3.33 0.25
CA ALA A 58 -5.22 -4.19 0.73
C ALA A 58 -5.23 -5.55 0.04
N ALA A 59 -6.40 -6.19 -0.10
CA ALA A 59 -6.52 -7.48 -0.78
C ALA A 59 -6.15 -7.39 -2.26
N LEU A 60 -6.59 -6.34 -2.97
CA LEU A 60 -6.22 -6.09 -4.37
C LEU A 60 -4.72 -5.85 -4.51
N SER A 61 -4.12 -5.05 -3.62
CA SER A 61 -2.68 -4.77 -3.62
C SER A 61 -1.86 -6.04 -3.34
N ALA A 62 -2.32 -6.89 -2.42
CA ALA A 62 -1.71 -8.18 -2.13
C ALA A 62 -1.82 -9.14 -3.32
N ALA A 63 -2.98 -9.23 -3.96
CA ALA A 63 -3.19 -10.03 -5.15
C ALA A 63 -2.29 -9.57 -6.32
N TYR A 64 -2.13 -8.26 -6.51
CA TYR A 64 -1.19 -7.71 -7.49
C TYR A 64 0.27 -8.04 -7.15
N ALA A 65 0.67 -7.91 -5.89
CA ALA A 65 2.01 -8.26 -5.45
C ALA A 65 2.32 -9.74 -5.72
N VAL A 66 1.39 -10.64 -5.37
CA VAL A 66 1.51 -12.09 -5.60
C VAL A 66 1.49 -12.42 -7.08
N GLY A 67 0.58 -11.84 -7.87
CA GLY A 67 0.51 -12.05 -9.31
C GLY A 67 1.77 -11.58 -10.03
N LYS A 68 2.33 -10.44 -9.62
CA LYS A 68 3.59 -9.92 -10.19
C LYS A 68 4.79 -10.78 -9.78
N PHE A 69 4.80 -11.28 -8.55
CA PHE A 69 5.82 -12.23 -8.09
C PHE A 69 5.74 -13.57 -8.84
N ALA A 70 4.54 -14.10 -9.05
CA ALA A 70 4.30 -15.34 -9.78
C ALA A 70 4.57 -15.22 -11.29
N HIS A 71 4.35 -14.05 -11.90
CA HIS A 71 4.73 -13.80 -13.30
C HIS A 71 6.27 -13.75 -13.49
N TRP A 72 7.00 -13.44 -12.42
CA TRP A 72 8.46 -13.37 -12.42
C TRP A 72 9.15 -14.70 -12.10
N PHE A 73 8.39 -15.70 -11.64
CA PHE A 73 8.85 -17.07 -11.33
C PHE A 73 8.58 -18.01 -12.51
#